data_AF-A0A822C6W2-F1
#
_entry.id   AF-A0A822C6W2-F1
#
_cell.length_a   1.000
_cell.length_b   1.000
_cell.length_c   1.000
_cell.angle_alpha   90.00
_cell.angle_beta   90.00
_cell.angle_gamma   90.00
#
_symmetry.space_group_name_H-M   'P 1'
#
loop_
_entity.id
_entity.type
_entity.pdbx_description
1 polymer ?
#
loop_
_entity_poly.entity_id
_entity_poly.type
_entity_poly.pdbx_seq_one_letter_code
_entity_poly.pdbx_strand_id
1 'polypeptide(L)'
;MSLLTFRINIATALLKSSPPPPIIKRGRPSLESRLKSNENNSTATLRTTPTLAPPSSTRFDKYDHWPITTSKGRCRNNTCDGYTRISCSKCGIRLCLNEKKNCFTDYHN
;
A
#
# COMPACT_ATOMS: atom_id res chain seq x y z
N MET A 1 14.00 35.69 -36.93
CA MET A 1 13.40 34.88 -35.84
C MET A 1 13.96 33.47 -35.92
N SER A 2 14.52 32.92 -34.84
CA SER A 2 15.01 31.54 -34.86
C SER A 2 13.86 30.55 -34.65
N LEU A 3 14.02 29.31 -35.12
CA LEU A 3 13.05 28.23 -34.90
C LEU A 3 12.78 27.98 -33.42
N LEU A 4 13.77 28.22 -32.55
CA LEU A 4 13.63 28.12 -31.11
C LEU A 4 12.65 29.18 -30.58
N THR A 5 12.81 30.44 -31.00
CA THR A 5 11.91 31.54 -30.61
C THR A 5 10.48 31.26 -31.06
N PHE A 6 10.30 30.73 -32.27
CA PHE A 6 8.98 30.34 -32.79
C PHE A 6 8.32 29.24 -31.94
N ARG A 7 9.07 28.18 -31.60
CA ARG A 7 8.55 27.08 -30.75
C ARG A 7 8.18 27.54 -29.34
N ILE A 8 8.98 28.44 -28.75
CA ILE A 8 8.69 29.04 -27.43
C ILE A 8 7.39 29.86 -27.49
N ASN A 9 7.20 30.66 -28.54
CA ASN A 9 5.99 31.47 -28.70
C ASN A 9 4.74 30.61 -28.84
N ILE A 10 4.81 29.49 -29.56
CA ILE A 10 3.70 28.53 -29.65
C ILE A 10 3.41 27.91 -28.28
N ALA A 11 4.44 27.41 -27.58
CA ALA A 11 4.26 26.77 -26.28
C ALA A 11 3.61 27.72 -25.25
N THR A 12 4.05 28.98 -25.21
CA THR A 12 3.50 29.99 -24.29
C THR A 12 2.06 30.36 -24.63
N ALA A 13 1.70 30.42 -25.92
CA ALA A 13 0.32 30.67 -26.34
C ALA A 13 -0.62 29.53 -25.92
N LEU A 14 -0.19 28.27 -26.10
CA LEU A 14 -0.96 27.09 -25.72
C LEU A 14 -1.15 26.96 -24.20
N LEU A 15 -0.12 27.28 -23.42
CA LEU A 15 -0.21 27.28 -21.95
C LEU A 15 -1.18 28.34 -21.42
N LYS A 16 -1.35 29.47 -22.13
CA LYS A 16 -2.27 30.55 -21.75
C LYS A 16 -3.72 30.29 -22.19
N SER A 17 -3.93 29.54 -23.26
CA SER A 17 -5.27 29.24 -23.79
C SER A 17 -5.94 28.02 -23.15
N SER A 18 -5.17 27.15 -22.52
CA SER A 18 -5.73 26.01 -21.77
C SER A 18 -6.26 26.45 -20.40
N PRO A 19 -7.42 25.94 -19.96
CA PRO A 19 -7.79 25.95 -18.54
C PRO A 19 -6.65 25.35 -17.71
N PRO A 20 -6.37 25.88 -16.50
CA PRO A 20 -5.31 25.33 -15.67
C PRO A 20 -5.62 23.85 -15.39
N PRO A 21 -4.66 22.93 -15.64
CA PRO A 21 -4.85 21.54 -15.28
C PRO A 21 -5.12 21.45 -13.78
N PRO A 22 -5.99 20.53 -13.33
CA PRO A 22 -6.21 20.33 -11.91
C PRO A 22 -4.86 20.09 -11.24
N ILE A 23 -4.52 20.92 -10.25
CA ILE A 23 -3.28 20.79 -9.49
C ILE A 23 -3.35 19.46 -8.74
N ILE A 24 -2.73 18.42 -9.31
CA ILE A 24 -2.52 17.16 -8.60
C ILE A 24 -1.44 17.44 -7.56
N LYS A 25 -1.86 17.80 -6.34
CA LYS A 25 -0.95 17.97 -5.20
C LYS A 25 -0.26 16.63 -4.91
N ARG A 26 0.98 16.48 -5.38
CA ARG A 26 1.84 15.35 -4.99
C ARG A 26 2.43 15.64 -3.61
N GLY A 27 1.99 14.91 -2.60
CA GLY A 27 2.49 15.03 -1.23
C GLY A 27 1.43 14.80 -0.15
N ARG A 28 1.86 14.71 1.11
CA ARG A 28 0.99 14.58 2.29
C ARG A 28 0.09 15.83 2.39
N PRO A 29 -1.23 15.70 2.54
CA PRO A 29 -2.11 16.85 2.71
C PRO A 29 -1.69 17.68 3.95
N SER A 30 -1.63 19.01 3.80
CA SER A 30 -1.39 19.93 4.91
C SER A 30 -2.54 19.86 5.92
N LEU A 31 -2.28 20.23 7.18
CA LEU A 31 -3.27 20.16 8.27
C LEU A 31 -4.57 20.92 7.93
N GLU A 32 -4.48 22.08 7.29
CA GLU A 32 -5.64 22.85 6.82
C GLU A 32 -6.51 22.10 5.81
N SER A 33 -5.91 21.33 4.90
CA SER A 33 -6.66 20.58 3.89
C SER A 33 -7.46 19.42 4.48
N ARG A 34 -7.10 18.96 5.69
CA ARG A 34 -7.80 17.91 6.43
C ARG A 34 -9.02 18.45 7.19
N LEU A 35 -8.98 19.70 7.62
CA LEU A 35 -10.11 20.34 8.32
C LEU A 35 -11.24 20.69 7.34
N LYS A 36 -10.91 21.02 6.09
CA LYS A 36 -11.89 21.37 5.05
C LYS A 36 -12.56 20.17 4.36
N SER A 37 -12.02 18.95 4.53
CA SER A 37 -12.53 17.74 3.88
C SER A 37 -13.63 17.00 4.66
N ASN A 38 -14.07 17.53 5.80
CA ASN A 38 -15.02 16.83 6.67
C ASN A 38 -16.49 17.02 6.31
N GLU A 39 -16.84 17.79 5.28
CA GLU A 39 -18.27 17.98 4.95
C GLU A 39 -18.74 17.32 3.65
N ASN A 40 -17.91 17.10 2.63
CA ASN A 40 -18.46 16.59 1.36
C ASN A 40 -17.49 15.66 0.62
N ASN A 41 -18.02 14.47 0.28
CA ASN A 41 -17.52 13.45 -0.63
C ASN A 41 -16.63 12.32 -0.06
N SER A 42 -17.34 11.23 0.26
CA SER A 42 -16.92 9.85 0.33
C SER A 42 -16.29 9.34 -0.98
N THR A 43 -15.06 9.73 -1.27
CA THR A 43 -14.18 8.93 -2.14
C THR A 43 -12.77 8.94 -1.54
N ALA A 44 -12.68 8.45 -0.29
CA ALA A 44 -11.40 8.07 0.25
C ALA A 44 -10.92 6.87 -0.57
N THR A 45 -9.77 7.04 -1.23
CA THR A 45 -8.96 5.92 -1.74
C THR A 45 -8.98 4.82 -0.70
N LEU A 46 -9.39 3.60 -1.11
CA LEU A 46 -9.35 2.40 -0.28
C LEU A 46 -7.91 2.25 0.22
N ARG A 47 -7.60 2.86 1.37
CA ARG A 47 -6.41 2.54 2.15
C ARG A 47 -6.50 1.04 2.27
N THR A 48 -5.51 0.33 1.73
CA THR A 48 -5.43 -1.12 1.88
C THR A 48 -5.65 -1.40 3.35
N THR A 49 -6.83 -1.90 3.68
CA THR A 49 -7.21 -2.17 5.06
C THR A 49 -6.10 -3.06 5.59
N PRO A 50 -5.45 -2.71 6.71
CA PRO A 50 -4.47 -3.59 7.32
C PRO A 50 -5.13 -4.96 7.39
N THR A 51 -4.52 -5.98 6.78
CA THR A 51 -5.07 -7.34 6.84
C THR A 51 -5.37 -7.61 8.30
N LEU A 52 -6.65 -7.76 8.63
CA LEU A 52 -7.11 -7.95 9.99
C LEU A 52 -6.39 -9.20 10.49
N ALA A 53 -5.65 -9.06 11.58
CA ALA A 53 -5.05 -10.22 12.21
C ALA A 53 -6.21 -11.16 12.64
N PRO A 54 -6.06 -12.48 12.43
CA PRO A 54 -7.04 -13.44 12.88
C PRO A 54 -7.17 -13.37 14.40
N PRO A 55 -8.32 -13.78 14.95
CA PRO A 55 -8.51 -13.83 16.39
C PRO A 55 -7.46 -14.74 17.05
N SER A 56 -7.09 -14.41 18.29
CA SER A 56 -6.06 -15.13 19.05
C SER A 56 -6.39 -16.62 19.18
N SER A 57 -7.67 -16.97 19.35
CA SER A 57 -8.12 -18.37 19.39
C SER A 57 -7.71 -19.15 18.15
N THR A 58 -7.97 -18.61 16.95
CA THR A 58 -7.59 -19.23 15.68
C THR A 58 -6.08 -19.22 15.46
N ARG A 59 -5.38 -18.19 15.94
CA ARG A 59 -3.92 -18.09 15.80
C ARG A 59 -3.19 -19.20 16.57
N PHE A 60 -3.65 -19.54 17.76
CA PHE A 60 -2.96 -20.45 18.68
C PHE A 60 -3.56 -21.86 18.75
N ASP A 61 -4.54 -22.21 17.90
CA ASP A 61 -5.17 -23.54 17.99
C ASP A 61 -4.29 -24.68 17.45
N LYS A 62 -3.25 -24.38 16.66
CA LYS A 62 -2.26 -25.34 16.11
C LYS A 62 -2.83 -26.38 15.13
N TYR A 63 -4.09 -26.28 14.71
CA TYR A 63 -4.74 -27.16 13.74
C TYR A 63 -5.03 -26.42 12.42
N ASP A 64 -4.93 -27.14 11.29
CA ASP A 64 -5.27 -26.65 9.94
C ASP A 64 -4.51 -25.41 9.44
N HIS A 65 -3.29 -25.16 9.93
CA HIS A 65 -2.43 -24.08 9.46
C HIS A 65 -1.50 -24.53 8.31
N TRP A 66 -2.07 -24.83 7.15
CA TRP A 66 -1.28 -25.29 6.00
C TRP A 66 -0.53 -24.14 5.31
N PRO A 67 0.77 -24.30 4.98
CA PRO A 67 1.51 -23.31 4.20
C PRO A 67 1.06 -23.36 2.74
N ILE A 68 0.61 -22.22 2.22
CA ILE A 68 0.22 -22.03 0.83
C ILE A 68 1.11 -20.99 0.16
N THR A 69 1.40 -21.18 -1.12
CA THR A 69 2.19 -20.24 -1.91
C THR A 69 1.33 -19.07 -2.41
N THR A 70 1.82 -17.84 -2.24
CA THR A 70 1.15 -16.61 -2.65
C THR A 70 2.14 -15.63 -3.28
N SER A 71 1.65 -14.46 -3.69
CA SER A 71 2.49 -13.37 -4.18
C SER A 71 3.50 -12.93 -3.11
N LYS A 72 4.68 -12.48 -3.57
CA LYS A 72 5.74 -11.98 -2.69
C LYS A 72 5.21 -10.82 -1.85
N GLY A 73 5.31 -10.94 -0.53
CA GLY A 73 4.92 -9.89 0.41
C GLY A 73 5.78 -9.90 1.67
N ARG A 74 5.56 -8.92 2.55
CA ARG A 74 6.26 -8.86 3.84
C ARG A 74 5.74 -9.90 4.82
N CYS A 75 6.64 -10.47 5.59
CA CYS A 75 6.31 -11.26 6.77
C CYS A 75 5.54 -10.38 7.77
N ARG A 76 4.55 -10.96 8.44
CA ARG A 76 3.74 -10.27 9.45
C ARG A 76 4.10 -10.63 10.88
N ASN A 77 5.12 -11.46 11.08
CA ASN A 77 5.66 -11.74 12.40
C ASN A 77 6.39 -10.51 12.95
N ASN A 78 6.19 -10.19 14.24
CA ASN A 78 6.68 -8.96 14.86
C ASN A 78 8.21 -8.84 14.86
N THR A 79 8.92 -9.97 14.84
CA THR A 79 10.38 -10.05 14.90
C THR A 79 11.04 -10.17 13.52
N CYS A 80 10.27 -10.04 12.43
CA CYS A 80 10.76 -10.35 11.09
C CYS A 80 10.33 -9.31 10.04
N ASP A 81 11.32 -8.64 9.45
CA ASP A 81 11.15 -7.71 8.33
C ASP A 81 11.39 -8.36 6.96
N GLY A 82 11.42 -9.69 6.91
CA GLY A 82 11.68 -10.45 5.69
C GLY A 82 10.54 -10.40 4.67
N TYR A 83 10.84 -10.81 3.44
CA TYR A 83 9.83 -11.09 2.43
C TYR A 83 9.61 -12.60 2.30
N THR A 84 8.36 -13.00 2.09
CA THR A 84 7.95 -14.39 1.93
C THR A 84 6.95 -14.51 0.78
N ARG A 85 6.89 -15.71 0.20
CA ARG A 85 5.84 -16.14 -0.74
C ARG A 85 4.91 -17.16 -0.09
N ILE A 86 5.02 -17.35 1.21
CA ILE A 86 4.27 -18.35 1.96
C ILE A 86 3.29 -17.63 2.88
N SER A 87 2.05 -18.10 2.87
CA SER A 87 1.03 -17.68 3.82
C SER A 87 0.33 -18.87 4.45
N CYS A 88 -0.31 -18.67 5.58
CA CYS A 88 -1.17 -19.67 6.20
C CYS A 88 -2.56 -19.69 5.54
N SER A 89 -3.06 -20.88 5.19
CA SER A 89 -4.38 -21.06 4.59
C SER A 89 -5.53 -20.56 5.48
N LYS A 90 -5.45 -20.83 6.78
CA LYS A 90 -6.47 -20.48 7.79
C LYS A 90 -6.39 -19.03 8.25
N CYS A 91 -5.18 -18.55 8.55
CA CYS A 91 -4.96 -17.20 9.05
C CYS A 91 -4.92 -16.13 7.94
N GLY A 92 -4.65 -16.51 6.69
CA GLY A 92 -4.46 -15.56 5.58
C GLY A 92 -3.22 -14.67 5.72
N ILE A 93 -2.32 -14.97 6.65
CA ILE A 93 -1.14 -14.15 6.95
C ILE A 93 0.10 -14.74 6.29
N ARG A 94 0.94 -13.84 5.77
CA ARG A 94 2.26 -14.14 5.21
C ARG A 94 3.30 -14.34 6.31
N LEU A 95 3.92 -15.51 6.33
CA LEU A 95 4.92 -15.91 7.32
C LEU A 95 6.12 -16.53 6.61
N CYS A 96 7.33 -16.28 7.14
CA CYS A 96 8.54 -16.89 6.62
C CYS A 96 8.63 -18.36 7.03
N LEU A 97 8.98 -19.21 6.08
CA LEU A 97 9.32 -20.61 6.29
C LEU A 97 10.63 -20.87 5.52
N ASN A 98 11.75 -20.60 6.18
CA ASN A 98 13.11 -20.78 5.64
C ASN A 98 13.94 -21.57 6.66
N GLU A 99 15.04 -22.18 6.21
CA GLU A 99 15.97 -22.93 7.07
C GLU A 99 16.48 -22.11 8.27
N LYS A 100 16.73 -20.81 8.07
CA LYS A 100 17.25 -19.92 9.12
C LYS A 100 16.18 -19.31 10.03
N LYS A 101 14.94 -19.20 9.56
CA LYS A 101 13.85 -18.47 10.23
C LYS A 101 12.52 -19.14 9.94
N ASN A 102 11.91 -19.71 10.97
CA ASN A 102 10.58 -20.32 10.89
C ASN A 102 9.54 -19.46 11.63
N CYS A 103 9.20 -18.33 11.02
CA CYS A 103 8.15 -17.46 11.56
C CYS A 103 6.76 -18.12 11.52
N PHE A 104 6.60 -19.20 10.76
CA PHE A 104 5.36 -19.95 10.69
C PHE A 104 5.06 -20.64 12.01
N THR A 105 6.05 -21.29 12.63
CA THR A 105 5.90 -21.91 13.97
C THR A 105 5.81 -20.85 15.06
N ASP A 106 6.67 -19.83 15.02
CA ASP A 106 6.68 -18.78 16.06
C ASP A 106 5.36 -18.00 16.16
N TYR A 107 4.64 -17.89 15.04
CA TYR A 107 3.38 -17.19 15.01
C TYR A 107 2.23 -18.00 15.60
N HIS A 108 2.23 -19.33 15.46
CA HIS A 108 1.13 -20.21 15.89
C HIS A 108 1.41 -20.97 17.21
N ASN A 109 2.62 -20.87 17.74
CA ASN A 109 3.00 -21.39 19.06
C ASN A 109 2.50 -20.50 20.19
#